data_AF-A0A060BWP7-F1
#
_entry.id   AF-A0A060BWP7-F1
#
_cell.length_a   1.000
_cell.length_b   1.000
_cell.length_c   1.000
_cell.angle_alpha   90.00
_cell.angle_beta   90.00
_cell.angle_gamma   90.00
#
_symmetry.space_group_name_H-M   'P 1'
#
loop_
_entity.id
_entity.type
_entity.pdbx_description
1 polymer ?
#
loop_
_entity_poly.entity_id
_entity_poly.type
_entity_poly.pdbx_seq_one_letter_code
_entity_poly.pdbx_strand_id
1 'polypeptide(L)' 'AAVISNMADGSLIMNSGKNRAGQKWKEITGSTADLIDIDSDGNGEFFVSNSNLSVWIEAKE' A
#
# COMPACT_ATOMS: atom_id res chain seq x y z
N ALA A 1 -5.31 1.55 3.42
CA ALA A 1 -5.52 1.47 1.96
C ALA A 1 -5.86 0.04 1.63
N ALA A 2 -6.69 -0.18 0.62
CA ALA A 2 -7.07 -1.53 0.19
C ALA A 2 -6.92 -1.59 -1.34
N VAL A 3 -6.19 -2.59 -1.83
CA VAL A 3 -6.00 -2.83 -3.27
C VAL A 3 -6.40 -4.26 -3.55
N ILE A 4 -7.17 -4.46 -4.63
CA ILE A 4 -7.71 -5.75 -5.04
C ILE A 4 -7.24 -6.03 -6.45
N SER A 5 -6.77 -7.26 -6.69
CA SER A 5 -6.56 -7.77 -8.05
C SER A 5 -7.24 -9.12 -8.25
N ASN A 6 -7.68 -9.40 -9.48
CA ASN A 6 -8.42 -10.61 -9.82
C ASN A 6 -7.67 -11.59 -10.76
N MET A 7 -6.69 -11.15 -11.56
CA MET A 7 -6.12 -11.98 -12.63
C MET A 7 -4.59 -11.90 -12.76
N ALA A 8 -3.94 -10.91 -12.15
CA ALA A 8 -2.49 -10.74 -12.20
C ALA A 8 -1.99 -9.98 -10.97
N ASP A 9 -0.70 -10.08 -10.68
CA ASP A 9 -0.08 -9.16 -9.72
C ASP A 9 -0.20 -7.73 -10.25
N GLY A 10 -0.31 -6.76 -9.34
CA GLY A 10 -0.54 -5.39 -9.70
C GLY A 10 -0.01 -4.41 -8.66
N SER A 11 0.10 -3.16 -9.10
CA SER A 11 0.45 -2.04 -8.26
C SER A 11 -0.48 -0.87 -8.57
N LEU A 12 -0.93 -0.16 -7.54
CA LEU A 12 -1.74 1.04 -7.67
C LEU A 12 -1.08 2.20 -6.95
N ILE A 13 -0.82 3.29 -7.67
CA ILE A 13 -0.45 4.57 -7.05
C ILE A 13 -1.73 5.25 -6.59
N MET A 14 -1.81 5.55 -5.29
CA MET A 14 -2.97 6.21 -4.70
C MET A 14 -2.56 7.35 -3.78
N ASN A 15 -3.24 8.48 -3.89
CA ASN A 15 -3.07 9.60 -2.96
C ASN A 15 -3.79 9.29 -1.63
N SER A 16 -3.00 9.14 -0.57
CA SER A 16 -3.44 8.88 0.80
C SER A 16 -3.54 10.16 1.65
N GLY A 17 -3.23 11.32 1.08
CA GLY A 17 -3.27 12.64 1.69
C GLY A 17 -1.90 13.16 2.15
N LYS A 18 -1.62 14.45 1.91
CA LYS A 18 -0.35 15.12 2.31
C LYS A 18 -0.06 15.07 3.81
N ASN A 19 -1.09 14.95 4.64
CA ASN A 19 -0.95 14.78 6.10
C ASN A 19 -0.31 13.43 6.49
N ARG A 20 -0.13 12.53 5.53
CA ARG A 20 0.53 11.23 5.71
C ARG A 20 1.91 11.17 5.03
N ALA A 21 2.38 12.27 4.44
CA ALA A 21 3.70 12.33 3.83
C ALA A 21 4.80 11.92 4.83
N GLY A 22 5.73 11.07 4.39
CA GLY A 22 6.81 10.52 5.19
C GLY A 22 6.41 9.35 6.10
N GLN A 23 5.13 8.95 6.14
CA GLN A 23 4.73 7.73 6.85
C GLN A 23 5.21 6.49 6.12
N LYS A 24 5.54 5.45 6.90
CA LYS A 24 5.76 4.09 6.39
C LYS A 24 4.54 3.24 6.60
N TRP A 25 4.21 2.45 5.60
CA TRP A 25 3.01 1.63 5.59
C TRP A 25 3.39 0.17 5.35
N LYS A 26 2.71 -0.74 6.05
CA LYS A 26 2.89 -2.19 5.92
C LYS A 26 1.61 -2.87 5.47
N GLU A 27 1.79 -3.92 4.69
CA GLU A 27 0.74 -4.87 4.32
C GLU A 27 0.44 -5.80 5.53
N ILE A 28 -0.83 -6.16 5.76
CA ILE A 28 -1.27 -6.99 6.90
C ILE A 28 -2.05 -8.26 6.52
N THR A 29 -2.36 -8.49 5.24
CA THR A 29 -3.04 -9.71 4.76
C THR A 29 -2.06 -10.81 4.35
N GLY A 30 -0.76 -10.52 4.29
CA GLY A 30 0.30 -11.48 4.04
C GLY A 30 0.62 -11.71 2.57
N SER A 31 0.19 -10.81 1.69
CA SER A 31 0.47 -10.82 0.24
C SER A 31 1.88 -10.33 -0.11
N THR A 32 2.46 -9.43 0.69
CA THR A 32 3.86 -9.00 0.61
C THR A 32 4.37 -8.63 2.01
N ALA A 33 5.69 -8.69 2.21
CA ALA A 33 6.36 -8.28 3.43
C ALA A 33 6.92 -6.85 3.37
N ASP A 34 6.68 -6.13 2.28
CA ASP A 34 7.32 -4.84 2.02
C ASP A 34 6.71 -3.69 2.86
N LEU A 35 7.59 -2.77 3.26
CA LEU A 35 7.21 -1.44 3.72
C LEU A 35 7.23 -0.49 2.51
N ILE A 36 6.22 0.37 2.43
CA ILE A 36 6.17 1.44 1.43
C ILE A 36 6.22 2.80 2.12
N ASP A 37 6.79 3.78 1.43
CA ASP A 37 6.80 5.17 1.87
C ASP A 37 5.64 5.93 1.20
N ILE A 38 5.00 6.82 1.96
CA ILE A 38 4.09 7.83 1.41
C ILE A 38 4.93 9.07 1.05
N ASP A 39 4.93 9.46 -0.22
CA ASP A 39 5.73 10.57 -0.73
C ASP A 39 5.27 11.94 -0.20
N SER A 40 6.01 13.00 -0.56
CA SER A 40 5.72 14.39 -0.14
C SER A 40 4.37 14.92 -0.62
N ASP A 41 3.81 14.36 -1.68
CA ASP A 41 2.49 14.72 -2.21
C ASP A 41 1.37 13.85 -1.66
N GLY A 42 1.71 12.88 -0.80
CA GLY A 42 0.79 11.96 -0.17
C GLY A 42 0.50 10.71 -1.00
N ASN A 43 1.25 10.44 -2.07
CA ASN A 43 1.06 9.21 -2.86
C ASN A 43 1.85 8.05 -2.26
N GLY A 44 1.24 6.87 -2.27
CA GLY A 44 1.93 5.61 -2.05
C GLY A 44 1.72 4.69 -3.24
N GLU A 45 2.72 3.86 -3.53
CA GLU A 45 2.59 2.76 -4.49
C GLU A 45 2.26 1.47 -3.73
N PHE A 46 1.09 0.90 -3.99
CA PHE A 46 0.54 -0.21 -3.22
C PHE A 46 0.45 -1.47 -4.07
N PHE A 47 1.27 -2.47 -3.75
CA PHE A 47 1.25 -3.77 -4.41
C PHE A 47 0.05 -4.64 -3.97
N VAL A 48 -0.39 -5.52 -4.86
CA VAL A 48 -1.32 -6.62 -4.59
C VAL A 48 -0.99 -7.83 -5.47
N SER A 49 -0.97 -9.02 -4.88
CA SER A 49 -0.84 -10.26 -5.65
C SER A 49 -2.11 -10.60 -6.44
N ASN A 50 -1.98 -11.45 -7.46
CA ASN A 50 -3.10 -11.99 -8.21
C ASN A 50 -4.17 -12.60 -7.29
N SER A 51 -5.45 -12.33 -7.60
CA SER A 51 -6.61 -12.91 -6.90
C SER A 51 -6.61 -12.64 -5.40
N ASN A 52 -6.10 -11.48 -4.99
CA ASN A 52 -5.89 -11.10 -3.59
C ASN A 52 -6.45 -9.71 -3.26
N LEU A 53 -6.62 -9.46 -1.96
CA LEU A 53 -6.86 -8.17 -1.34
C LEU A 53 -5.67 -7.88 -0.41
N SER A 54 -4.92 -6.83 -0.72
CA SER A 54 -3.85 -6.30 0.13
C SER A 54 -4.36 -5.13 0.94
N VAL A 55 -4.15 -5.16 2.27
CA VAL A 55 -4.57 -4.09 3.17
C VAL A 55 -3.34 -3.45 3.78
N TRP A 56 -3.22 -2.15 3.59
CA TRP A 56 -2.06 -1.38 4.02
C TRP A 56 -2.45 -0.42 5.14
N ILE A 57 -1.64 -0.41 6.20
CA ILE A 57 -1.80 0.47 7.37
C ILE A 57 -0.47 1.16 7.69
N GLU A 58 -0.55 2.32 8.35
CA GLU A 58 0.64 2.97 8.91
C GLU A 58 1.35 2.03 9.89
N ALA A 59 2.63 1.79 9.65
CA ALA A 59 3.50 1.08 10.57
C ALA A 59 3.86 2.04 11.72
N LYS A 60 3.25 1.82 12.88
CA LYS A 60 3.66 2.48 14.12
C LYS A 60 4.74 1.63 14.78
N GLU A 61 5.87 2.26 15.13
CA GLU A 61 6.83 1.73 16.08
C GLU A 61 6.23 1.66 17.49
#